data_AF-A0A839IXV7-F1
#
_entry.id   AF-A0A839IXV7-F1
#
_cell.length_a   1.000
_cell.length_b   1.000
_cell.length_c   1.000
_cell.angle_alpha   90.00
_cell.angle_beta   90.00
_cell.angle_gamma   90.00
#
_symmetry.space_group_name_H-M   'P 1'
#
loop_
_entity.id
_entity.type
_entity.pdbx_description
1 polymer ?
#
loop_
_entity_poly.entity_id
_entity_poly.type
_entity_poly.pdbx_seq_one_letter_code
_entity_poly.pdbx_strand_id
1 'polypeptide(L)'
;MTDYSAAHRVLDQLGYTDYIINPGKKSLRIEKITLDENNNYLLDILEGFETIEGDLEFHNFEHENFNCLNGLKTVRVIKIVNNNKVKSISGFSSLSKIRSLIIEKNTSLESITGFGNLFISQSRVPGNIKIVNNKLLTSISFLRGLKNVGLSLYLHHNSLDSLEGLEDLKSIGASFSLSSNKLVSLKSLSKLKQIGGMLGLVNNQLTSQP
;
A
#
# COMPACT_ATOMS: atom_id res chain seq x y z
N MET A 1 17.65 11.76 -16.46
CA MET A 1 18.27 12.26 -15.21
C MET A 1 17.27 13.21 -14.60
N THR A 2 16.93 13.06 -13.32
CA THR A 2 15.91 13.90 -12.66
C THR A 2 16.39 15.34 -12.57
N ASP A 3 15.61 16.27 -13.11
CA ASP A 3 15.85 17.69 -12.91
C ASP A 3 15.34 18.09 -11.52
N TYR A 4 16.22 18.03 -10.53
CA TYR A 4 15.90 18.45 -9.16
C TYR A 4 15.59 19.95 -9.06
N SER A 5 16.03 20.77 -10.02
CA SER A 5 15.65 22.19 -10.07
C SER A 5 14.19 22.36 -10.50
N ALA A 6 13.70 21.52 -11.41
CA ALA A 6 12.27 21.44 -11.74
C ALA A 6 11.45 20.94 -10.55
N ALA A 7 11.98 19.98 -9.80
CA ALA A 7 11.31 19.46 -8.60
C ALA A 7 11.06 20.56 -7.57
N HIS A 8 12.06 21.42 -7.29
CA HIS A 8 11.89 22.59 -6.41
C HIS A 8 10.75 23.50 -6.89
N ARG A 9 10.80 23.94 -8.16
CA ARG A 9 9.79 24.85 -8.72
C ARG A 9 8.37 24.30 -8.62
N VAL A 10 8.20 23.02 -8.93
CA VAL A 10 6.88 22.36 -8.89
C VAL A 10 6.37 22.26 -7.45
N LEU A 11 7.22 21.87 -6.50
CA LEU A 11 6.83 21.78 -5.09
C LEU A 11 6.45 23.15 -4.53
N ASP A 12 7.23 24.19 -4.85
CA ASP A 12 6.95 25.57 -4.43
C ASP A 12 5.63 26.08 -5.03
N GLN A 13 5.36 25.80 -6.32
CA GLN A 13 4.12 26.17 -7.00
C GLN A 13 2.89 25.51 -6.37
N LEU A 14 3.05 24.28 -5.85
CA LEU A 14 2.01 23.55 -5.14
C LEU A 14 1.89 23.95 -3.66
N GLY A 15 2.70 24.92 -3.20
CA GLY A 15 2.64 25.45 -1.84
C GLY A 15 3.35 24.61 -0.78
N TYR A 16 4.16 23.63 -1.17
CA TYR A 16 5.02 22.91 -0.23
C TYR A 16 6.16 23.82 0.20
N THR A 17 6.25 24.13 1.50
CA THR A 17 7.22 25.09 2.06
C THR A 17 8.25 24.46 2.98
N ASP A 18 7.96 23.28 3.54
CA ASP A 18 8.89 22.51 4.37
C ASP A 18 9.27 21.20 3.68
N TYR A 19 10.29 21.28 2.83
CA TYR A 19 10.87 20.11 2.18
C TYR A 19 12.37 20.27 1.95
N ILE A 20 13.08 19.15 1.86
CA ILE A 20 14.51 19.09 1.57
C ILE A 20 14.74 18.06 0.46
N ILE A 21 15.24 18.51 -0.68
CA ILE A 21 15.72 17.65 -1.75
C ILE A 21 17.22 17.43 -1.56
N ASN A 22 17.65 16.16 -1.58
CA ASN A 22 19.05 15.79 -1.65
C ASN A 22 19.32 15.02 -2.94
N PRO A 23 19.83 15.70 -3.99
CA PRO A 23 20.10 15.07 -5.28
C PRO A 23 21.08 13.91 -5.21
N GLY A 24 22.12 14.02 -4.37
CA GLY A 24 23.15 13.00 -4.21
C GLY A 24 22.63 11.71 -3.58
N LYS A 25 21.60 11.80 -2.74
CA LYS A 25 20.89 10.65 -2.16
C LYS A 25 19.62 10.25 -2.91
N LYS A 26 19.25 11.02 -3.94
CA LYS A 26 17.95 10.93 -4.62
C LYS A 26 16.78 10.87 -3.63
N SER A 27 16.83 11.74 -2.61
CA SER A 27 15.87 11.72 -1.50
C SER A 27 15.10 13.03 -1.38
N LEU A 28 13.82 12.93 -1.07
CA LEU A 28 12.94 14.05 -0.73
C LEU A 28 12.44 13.87 0.70
N ARG A 29 12.84 14.76 1.60
CA ARG A 29 12.22 14.87 2.92
C ARG A 29 11.11 15.89 2.84
N ILE A 30 9.92 15.47 3.24
CA ILE A 30 8.68 16.25 3.19
C ILE A 30 7.69 15.59 4.14
N GLU A 31 6.76 16.34 4.74
CA GLU A 31 5.76 15.71 5.61
C GLU A 31 4.89 14.73 4.80
N LYS A 32 4.32 15.22 3.70
CA LYS A 32 3.38 14.51 2.84
C LYS A 32 3.38 15.10 1.44
N ILE A 33 3.15 14.27 0.44
CA ILE A 33 2.80 14.64 -0.92
C ILE A 33 1.41 14.09 -1.23
N THR A 34 0.53 14.94 -1.76
CA THR A 34 -0.80 14.55 -2.22
C THR A 34 -0.87 14.71 -3.74
N LEU A 35 -1.16 13.61 -4.44
CA LEU A 35 -1.44 13.55 -5.86
C LEU A 35 -2.93 13.34 -6.10
N ASP A 36 -3.50 14.13 -6.99
CA ASP A 36 -4.87 14.04 -7.46
C ASP A 36 -5.00 14.45 -8.93
N GLU A 37 -6.22 14.39 -9.45
CA GLU A 37 -6.57 14.77 -10.82
C GLU A 37 -5.99 16.12 -11.31
N ASN A 38 -5.71 17.07 -10.41
CA ASN A 38 -5.25 18.42 -10.75
C ASN A 38 -3.72 18.56 -10.76
N ASN A 39 -2.97 17.63 -10.20
CA ASN A 39 -1.52 17.76 -10.04
C ASN A 39 -0.73 16.50 -10.41
N ASN A 40 -1.28 15.67 -11.30
CA ASN A 40 -0.66 14.43 -11.72
C ASN A 40 0.74 14.58 -12.35
N TYR A 41 1.08 15.75 -12.92
CA TYR A 41 2.43 16.06 -13.41
C TYR A 41 3.50 15.95 -12.32
N LEU A 42 3.11 15.95 -11.04
CA LEU A 42 4.01 15.69 -9.92
C LEU A 42 4.61 14.26 -9.96
N LEU A 43 3.95 13.30 -10.60
CA LEU A 43 4.47 11.94 -10.77
C LEU A 43 5.82 11.91 -11.49
N ASP A 44 5.96 12.71 -12.54
CA ASP A 44 7.17 12.76 -13.36
C ASP A 44 8.35 13.32 -12.55
N ILE A 45 8.04 14.22 -11.62
CA ILE A 45 9.01 14.73 -10.64
C ILE A 45 9.43 13.64 -9.65
N LEU A 46 8.48 12.78 -9.24
CA LEU A 46 8.73 11.72 -8.27
C LEU A 46 9.53 10.53 -8.82
N GLU A 47 9.52 10.31 -10.14
CA GLU A 47 10.25 9.21 -10.81
C GLU A 47 11.75 9.17 -10.42
N GLY A 48 12.31 10.35 -10.15
CA GLY A 48 13.71 10.50 -9.79
C GLY A 48 14.12 10.11 -8.38
N PHE A 49 13.16 10.00 -7.48
CA PHE A 49 13.44 9.81 -6.07
C PHE A 49 13.44 8.32 -5.71
N GLU A 50 14.52 7.87 -5.08
CA GLU A 50 14.60 6.54 -4.50
C GLU A 50 14.09 6.52 -3.06
N THR A 51 14.05 7.68 -2.39
CA THR A 51 13.57 7.81 -1.00
C THR A 51 12.67 9.03 -0.84
N ILE A 52 11.49 8.84 -0.28
CA ILE A 52 10.61 9.91 0.20
C ILE A 52 10.46 9.75 1.71
N GLU A 53 11.03 10.66 2.50
CA GLU A 53 10.94 10.62 3.97
C GLU A 53 9.61 11.21 4.48
N GLY A 54 8.53 10.92 3.75
CA GLY A 54 7.20 11.49 3.91
C GLY A 54 6.11 10.53 3.48
N ASP A 55 4.87 10.96 3.66
CA ASP A 55 3.70 10.19 3.20
C ASP A 55 3.42 10.52 1.73
N LEU A 56 3.03 9.50 0.95
CA LEU A 56 2.64 9.65 -0.44
C LEU A 56 1.18 9.24 -0.57
N GLU A 57 0.32 10.20 -0.85
CA GLU A 57 -1.12 10.01 -0.96
C GLU A 57 -1.62 10.23 -2.39
N PHE A 58 -2.46 9.33 -2.89
CA PHE A 58 -3.11 9.40 -4.19
C PHE A 58 -4.62 9.40 -3.99
N HIS A 59 -5.29 10.46 -4.44
CA HIS A 59 -6.74 10.65 -4.33
C HIS A 59 -7.33 11.02 -5.67
N ASN A 60 -8.47 10.42 -6.05
CA ASN A 60 -9.15 10.73 -7.33
C ASN A 60 -8.20 10.70 -8.55
N PHE A 61 -7.21 9.81 -8.52
CA PHE A 61 -6.16 9.69 -9.49
C PHE A 61 -6.72 9.15 -10.81
N GLU A 62 -6.48 9.91 -11.89
CA GLU A 62 -6.98 9.64 -13.23
C GLU A 62 -6.10 8.66 -14.02
N HIS A 63 -4.83 8.48 -13.62
CA HIS A 63 -3.89 7.62 -14.33
C HIS A 63 -4.15 6.14 -14.05
N GLU A 64 -3.92 5.32 -15.07
CA GLU A 64 -4.18 3.88 -14.99
C GLU A 64 -3.15 3.11 -14.15
N ASN A 65 -1.96 3.68 -13.90
CA ASN A 65 -0.86 3.00 -13.20
C ASN A 65 0.11 3.96 -12.49
N PHE A 66 1.01 3.39 -11.66
CA PHE A 66 2.03 4.11 -10.89
C PHE A 66 3.46 3.74 -11.32
N ASN A 67 3.67 3.34 -12.58
CA ASN A 67 4.92 2.74 -13.04
C ASN A 67 6.15 3.67 -12.93
N CYS A 68 5.96 4.99 -12.96
CA CYS A 68 7.02 5.97 -12.70
C CYS A 68 7.65 5.82 -11.30
N LEU A 69 6.94 5.20 -10.35
CA LEU A 69 7.44 4.96 -8.98
C LEU A 69 8.18 3.62 -8.83
N ASN A 70 8.52 2.95 -9.93
CA ASN A 70 9.29 1.70 -9.86
C ASN A 70 10.69 1.88 -9.25
N GLY A 71 11.27 3.08 -9.32
CA GLY A 71 12.55 3.41 -8.69
C GLY A 71 12.48 3.68 -7.18
N LEU A 72 11.28 3.90 -6.64
CA LEU A 72 11.09 4.28 -5.24
C LEU A 72 11.38 3.09 -4.32
N LYS A 73 12.39 3.22 -3.46
CA LYS A 73 12.83 2.17 -2.52
C LYS A 73 12.23 2.33 -1.13
N THR A 74 12.11 3.57 -0.66
CA THR A 74 11.61 3.88 0.68
C THR A 74 10.60 5.01 0.66
N VAL A 75 9.48 4.82 1.35
CA VAL A 75 8.50 5.87 1.65
C VAL A 75 7.89 5.66 3.04
N ARG A 76 7.47 6.71 3.74
CA ARG A 76 6.91 6.54 5.09
C ARG A 76 5.56 5.83 5.03
N VAL A 77 4.59 6.39 4.33
CA VAL A 77 3.27 5.77 4.12
C VAL A 77 2.89 5.88 2.65
N ILE A 78 2.29 4.82 2.10
CA ILE A 78 1.57 4.90 0.83
C ILE A 78 0.08 4.86 1.13
N LYS A 79 -0.66 5.81 0.59
CA LYS A 79 -2.12 5.89 0.71
C LYS A 79 -2.75 6.08 -0.67
N ILE A 80 -3.49 5.10 -1.15
CA ILE A 80 -4.17 5.10 -2.45
C ILE A 80 -5.68 5.02 -2.17
N VAL A 81 -6.37 6.16 -2.23
CA VAL A 81 -7.75 6.30 -1.75
C VAL A 81 -8.68 6.92 -2.80
N ASN A 82 -9.90 6.42 -2.95
CA ASN A 82 -10.92 6.98 -3.86
C ASN A 82 -10.50 7.04 -5.35
N ASN A 83 -9.62 6.16 -5.82
CA ASN A 83 -9.17 6.14 -7.21
C ASN A 83 -10.06 5.21 -8.04
N ASN A 84 -11.26 5.66 -8.39
CA ASN A 84 -12.29 4.82 -9.02
C ASN A 84 -12.00 4.46 -10.48
N LYS A 85 -10.97 5.03 -11.11
CA LYS A 85 -10.51 4.67 -12.46
C LYS A 85 -9.38 3.63 -12.45
N VAL A 86 -8.66 3.50 -11.32
CA VAL A 86 -7.52 2.60 -11.19
C VAL A 86 -8.01 1.15 -11.06
N LYS A 87 -7.74 0.34 -12.09
CA LYS A 87 -8.06 -1.11 -12.09
C LYS A 87 -6.96 -1.97 -11.50
N SER A 88 -5.72 -1.51 -11.58
CA SER A 88 -4.56 -2.23 -11.05
C SER A 88 -3.60 -1.27 -10.37
N ILE A 89 -3.06 -1.68 -9.22
CA ILE A 89 -1.91 -1.01 -8.62
C ILE A 89 -0.66 -1.77 -9.04
N SER A 90 -0.04 -1.29 -10.11
CA SER A 90 1.35 -1.58 -10.48
C SER A 90 2.25 -0.40 -10.10
N GLY A 91 3.55 -0.46 -10.39
CA GLY A 91 4.52 0.50 -9.84
C GLY A 91 5.12 0.02 -8.53
N PHE A 92 6.10 0.72 -7.96
CA PHE A 92 6.74 0.35 -6.68
C PHE A 92 7.54 -0.96 -6.68
N SER A 93 8.02 -1.43 -7.84
CA SER A 93 8.74 -2.71 -7.92
C SER A 93 10.05 -2.76 -7.11
N SER A 94 10.70 -1.61 -6.86
CA SER A 94 11.90 -1.52 -6.00
C SER A 94 11.59 -1.23 -4.53
N LEU A 95 10.31 -1.06 -4.17
CA LEU A 95 9.93 -0.64 -2.84
C LEU A 95 10.27 -1.74 -1.83
N SER A 96 11.06 -1.37 -0.84
CA SER A 96 11.60 -2.31 0.16
C SER A 96 11.40 -1.84 1.60
N LYS A 97 10.89 -0.61 1.80
CA LYS A 97 10.64 -0.11 3.15
C LYS A 97 9.44 0.84 3.21
N ILE A 98 8.51 0.52 4.11
CA ILE A 98 7.37 1.36 4.48
C ILE A 98 7.05 1.29 5.98
N ARG A 99 6.43 2.33 6.52
CA ARG A 99 5.78 2.29 7.83
C ARG A 99 4.35 1.75 7.73
N SER A 100 3.57 2.16 6.73
CA SER A 100 2.17 1.73 6.56
C SER A 100 1.72 1.74 5.10
N LEU A 101 0.74 0.89 4.80
CA LEU A 101 0.10 0.80 3.48
C LEU A 101 -1.42 0.95 3.65
N ILE A 102 -2.02 1.91 2.95
CA ILE A 102 -3.45 2.19 3.00
C ILE A 102 -3.98 2.21 1.56
N ILE A 103 -4.89 1.30 1.24
CA ILE A 103 -5.55 1.18 -0.06
C ILE A 103 -7.05 1.09 0.22
N GLU A 104 -7.78 2.18 0.00
CA GLU A 104 -9.17 2.27 0.44
C GLU A 104 -10.11 2.89 -0.60
N LYS A 105 -11.32 2.33 -0.74
CA LYS A 105 -12.38 2.91 -1.58
C LYS A 105 -11.97 3.08 -3.06
N ASN A 106 -11.14 2.19 -3.60
CA ASN A 106 -10.84 2.17 -5.03
C ASN A 106 -11.81 1.19 -5.70
N THR A 107 -13.00 1.66 -6.10
CA THR A 107 -14.13 0.76 -6.43
C THR A 107 -13.92 -0.11 -7.66
N SER A 108 -12.98 0.27 -8.52
CA SER A 108 -12.64 -0.45 -9.75
C SER A 108 -11.35 -1.28 -9.62
N LEU A 109 -10.70 -1.28 -8.45
CA LEU A 109 -9.45 -1.99 -8.23
C LEU A 109 -9.67 -3.50 -8.23
N GLU A 110 -9.11 -4.18 -9.22
CA GLU A 110 -9.20 -5.62 -9.42
C GLU A 110 -7.92 -6.34 -8.95
N SER A 111 -6.76 -5.70 -9.08
CA SER A 111 -5.47 -6.34 -8.80
C SER A 111 -4.42 -5.40 -8.20
N ILE A 112 -3.49 -5.98 -7.44
CA ILE A 112 -2.32 -5.28 -6.90
C ILE A 112 -1.09 -6.15 -7.19
N THR A 113 -0.18 -5.64 -8.01
CA THR A 113 1.03 -6.37 -8.45
C THR A 113 2.31 -5.62 -8.13
N GLY A 114 2.21 -4.33 -7.80
CA GLY A 114 3.36 -3.44 -7.62
C GLY A 114 4.29 -3.76 -6.45
N PHE A 115 3.77 -4.36 -5.38
CA PHE A 115 4.52 -4.54 -4.12
C PHE A 115 5.24 -5.90 -3.99
N GLY A 116 5.47 -6.62 -5.09
CA GLY A 116 5.96 -8.01 -5.04
C GLY A 116 7.28 -8.23 -4.28
N ASN A 117 8.15 -7.21 -4.19
CA ASN A 117 9.43 -7.28 -3.47
C ASN A 117 9.37 -6.73 -2.04
N LEU A 118 8.31 -5.99 -1.70
CA LEU A 118 8.24 -5.23 -0.46
C LEU A 118 8.29 -6.16 0.76
N PHE A 119 7.49 -7.22 0.76
CA PHE A 119 7.37 -8.08 1.94
C PHE A 119 8.43 -9.17 2.01
N ILE A 120 9.13 -9.42 0.89
CA ILE A 120 10.35 -10.24 0.86
C ILE A 120 11.48 -9.50 1.58
N SER A 121 11.65 -8.19 1.32
CA SER A 121 12.69 -7.35 1.92
C SER A 121 12.31 -6.81 3.30
N GLN A 122 11.04 -6.49 3.52
CA GLN A 122 10.48 -6.02 4.79
C GLN A 122 9.36 -6.94 5.29
N SER A 123 9.74 -8.09 5.83
CA SER A 123 8.78 -9.05 6.41
C SER A 123 8.02 -8.52 7.65
N ARG A 124 8.38 -7.37 8.20
CA ARG A 124 7.64 -6.70 9.29
C ARG A 124 7.25 -5.28 8.91
N VAL A 125 5.95 -4.99 8.84
CA VAL A 125 5.43 -3.63 8.71
C VAL A 125 5.22 -3.04 10.11
N PRO A 126 5.87 -1.92 10.48
CA PRO A 126 5.73 -1.35 11.83
C PRO A 126 4.32 -0.81 12.14
N GLY A 127 3.65 -0.23 11.15
CA GLY A 127 2.33 0.38 11.32
C GLY A 127 1.18 -0.51 10.83
N ASN A 128 0.19 0.11 10.20
CA ASN A 128 -1.01 -0.57 9.70
C ASN A 128 -0.84 -1.01 8.24
N ILE A 129 -1.52 -2.10 7.90
CA ILE A 129 -1.89 -2.42 6.53
C ILE A 129 -3.42 -2.37 6.45
N LYS A 130 -3.97 -1.44 5.67
CA LYS A 130 -5.41 -1.29 5.46
C LYS A 130 -5.69 -1.44 3.96
N ILE A 131 -6.38 -2.50 3.57
CA ILE A 131 -6.87 -2.73 2.21
C ILE A 131 -8.37 -2.93 2.34
N VAL A 132 -9.15 -1.87 2.17
CA VAL A 132 -10.55 -1.84 2.63
C VAL A 132 -11.46 -1.21 1.59
N ASN A 133 -12.68 -1.70 1.44
CA ASN A 133 -13.66 -1.12 0.51
C ASN A 133 -13.19 -1.16 -0.97
N ASN A 134 -12.44 -2.18 -1.38
CA ASN A 134 -12.06 -2.40 -2.79
C ASN A 134 -12.86 -3.61 -3.32
N LYS A 135 -14.13 -3.37 -3.63
CA LYS A 135 -15.14 -4.42 -3.87
C LYS A 135 -14.82 -5.42 -4.99
N LEU A 136 -13.92 -5.09 -5.93
CA LEU A 136 -13.50 -5.97 -7.02
C LEU A 136 -12.18 -6.70 -6.74
N LEU A 137 -11.46 -6.34 -5.66
CA LEU A 137 -10.18 -6.97 -5.33
C LEU A 137 -10.42 -8.37 -4.80
N THR A 138 -9.90 -9.38 -5.50
CA THR A 138 -10.07 -10.80 -5.17
C THR A 138 -8.84 -11.45 -4.54
N SER A 139 -7.66 -10.84 -4.69
CA SER A 139 -6.40 -11.41 -4.23
C SER A 139 -5.54 -10.41 -3.48
N ILE A 140 -4.80 -10.93 -2.49
CA ILE A 140 -3.77 -10.23 -1.72
C ILE A 140 -2.44 -11.01 -1.77
N SER A 141 -2.22 -11.81 -2.82
CA SER A 141 -1.01 -12.62 -2.99
C SER A 141 0.29 -11.81 -2.96
N PHE A 142 0.21 -10.51 -3.27
CA PHE A 142 1.33 -9.58 -3.15
C PHE A 142 1.86 -9.42 -1.71
N LEU A 143 1.11 -9.82 -0.68
CA LEU A 143 1.55 -9.80 0.73
C LEU A 143 2.52 -10.95 1.08
N ARG A 144 2.83 -11.85 0.14
CA ARG A 144 3.72 -12.99 0.35
C ARG A 144 5.05 -12.57 0.99
N GLY A 145 5.42 -13.25 2.07
CA GLY A 145 6.61 -12.95 2.87
C GLY A 145 6.35 -12.05 4.09
N LEU A 146 5.16 -11.45 4.20
CA LEU A 146 4.76 -10.69 5.39
C LEU A 146 4.65 -11.63 6.60
N LYS A 147 5.46 -11.37 7.63
CA LYS A 147 5.50 -12.14 8.88
C LYS A 147 4.84 -11.40 10.03
N ASN A 148 4.94 -10.08 10.10
CA ASN A 148 4.44 -9.33 11.24
C ASN A 148 3.84 -7.98 10.83
N VAL A 149 2.69 -7.65 11.40
CA VAL A 149 2.10 -6.30 11.34
C VAL A 149 2.14 -5.72 12.75
N GLY A 150 2.83 -4.60 12.91
CA GLY A 150 3.08 -4.00 14.23
C GLY A 150 1.81 -3.44 14.87
N LEU A 151 0.87 -2.93 14.06
CA LEU A 151 -0.44 -2.47 14.52
C LEU A 151 -1.54 -3.38 13.98
N SER A 152 -2.50 -2.85 13.22
CA SER A 152 -3.65 -3.61 12.71
C SER A 152 -3.49 -4.01 11.24
N LEU A 153 -4.08 -5.16 10.89
CA LEU A 153 -4.28 -5.62 9.52
C LEU A 153 -5.77 -5.58 9.21
N TYR A 154 -6.20 -4.72 8.29
CA TYR A 154 -7.59 -4.59 7.90
C TYR A 154 -7.73 -4.93 6.41
N LEU A 155 -8.49 -5.98 6.12
CA LEU A 155 -8.75 -6.50 4.78
C LEU A 155 -10.27 -6.62 4.49
N HIS A 156 -11.10 -5.86 5.22
CA HIS A 156 -12.56 -5.99 5.14
C HIS A 156 -13.19 -5.23 3.96
N HIS A 157 -14.38 -5.66 3.56
CA HIS A 157 -15.13 -5.09 2.44
C HIS A 157 -14.37 -5.14 1.11
N ASN A 158 -13.79 -6.29 0.80
CA ASN A 158 -13.26 -6.59 -0.54
C ASN A 158 -14.01 -7.82 -1.09
N SER A 159 -13.50 -8.45 -2.15
CA SER A 159 -14.02 -9.71 -2.70
C SER A 159 -13.03 -10.86 -2.57
N LEU A 160 -12.21 -10.86 -1.50
CA LEU A 160 -11.18 -11.89 -1.31
C LEU A 160 -11.83 -13.27 -1.18
N ASP A 161 -11.45 -14.20 -2.05
CA ASP A 161 -11.89 -15.61 -2.00
C ASP A 161 -10.96 -16.49 -1.16
N SER A 162 -9.72 -16.04 -1.00
CA SER A 162 -8.65 -16.72 -0.31
C SER A 162 -7.74 -15.72 0.41
N LEU A 163 -6.90 -16.24 1.32
CA LEU A 163 -5.85 -15.49 2.01
C LEU A 163 -4.47 -15.88 1.51
N GLU A 164 -4.38 -16.35 0.26
CA GLU A 164 -3.08 -16.57 -0.39
C GLU A 164 -2.26 -15.27 -0.35
N GLY A 165 -1.00 -15.38 0.04
CA GLY A 165 -0.12 -14.26 0.37
C GLY A 165 0.12 -14.06 1.88
N LEU A 166 -0.70 -14.65 2.77
CA LEU A 166 -0.52 -14.55 4.23
C LEU A 166 0.05 -15.82 4.87
N GLU A 167 0.63 -16.73 4.10
CA GLU A 167 1.15 -18.04 4.57
C GLU A 167 2.26 -17.92 5.61
N ASP A 168 2.97 -16.79 5.59
CA ASP A 168 4.07 -16.50 6.50
C ASP A 168 3.68 -15.63 7.69
N LEU A 169 2.44 -15.15 7.76
CA LEU A 169 1.99 -14.23 8.79
C LEU A 169 2.02 -14.91 10.17
N LYS A 170 2.75 -14.34 11.12
CA LYS A 170 2.97 -14.88 12.47
C LYS A 170 2.27 -14.09 13.55
N SER A 171 2.26 -12.75 13.46
CA SER A 171 1.57 -11.92 14.45
C SER A 171 1.06 -10.58 13.92
N ILE A 172 -0.01 -10.12 14.57
CA ILE A 172 -0.61 -8.79 14.41
C ILE A 172 -0.67 -8.16 15.80
N GLY A 173 -0.09 -6.97 15.95
CA GLY A 173 0.04 -6.32 17.26
C GLY A 173 -1.28 -5.81 17.83
N ALA A 174 -2.24 -5.45 16.98
CA ALA A 174 -3.56 -4.98 17.36
C ALA A 174 -4.66 -5.83 16.69
N SER A 175 -5.55 -5.22 15.92
CA SER A 175 -6.74 -5.90 15.38
C SER A 175 -6.52 -6.50 13.99
N PHE A 176 -7.18 -7.63 13.73
CA PHE A 176 -7.26 -8.24 12.41
C PHE A 176 -8.72 -8.28 11.96
N SER A 177 -9.07 -7.60 10.87
CA SER A 177 -10.44 -7.70 10.30
C SER A 177 -10.40 -8.21 8.87
N LEU A 178 -11.07 -9.33 8.65
CA LEU A 178 -11.33 -10.00 7.37
C LEU A 178 -12.81 -9.93 6.99
N SER A 179 -13.61 -9.14 7.71
CA SER A 179 -15.06 -9.12 7.58
C SER A 179 -15.52 -8.73 6.17
N SER A 180 -16.66 -9.24 5.72
CA SER A 180 -17.24 -8.89 4.41
C SER A 180 -16.28 -9.18 3.24
N ASN A 181 -15.90 -10.46 3.12
CA ASN A 181 -15.19 -11.03 1.98
C ASN A 181 -15.91 -12.31 1.51
N LYS A 182 -15.31 -13.06 0.60
CA LYS A 182 -15.83 -14.35 0.08
C LYS A 182 -15.01 -15.53 0.58
N LEU A 183 -14.36 -15.39 1.74
CA LEU A 183 -13.45 -16.41 2.26
C LEU A 183 -14.22 -17.68 2.63
N VAL A 184 -13.74 -18.82 2.16
CA VAL A 184 -14.27 -20.15 2.52
C VAL A 184 -13.42 -20.87 3.55
N SER A 185 -12.15 -20.46 3.71
CA SER A 185 -11.19 -21.07 4.61
C SER A 185 -10.17 -20.04 5.10
N LEU A 186 -9.61 -20.29 6.29
CA LEU A 186 -8.50 -19.54 6.86
C LEU A 186 -7.17 -20.31 6.79
N LYS A 187 -7.09 -21.39 6.00
CA LYS A 187 -5.92 -22.29 5.94
C LYS A 187 -4.58 -21.56 5.70
N SER A 188 -4.58 -20.49 4.90
CA SER A 188 -3.37 -19.69 4.67
C SER A 188 -2.83 -19.04 5.95
N LEU A 189 -3.63 -18.86 7.00
CA LEU A 189 -3.18 -18.32 8.29
C LEU A 189 -2.54 -19.38 9.20
N SER A 190 -2.14 -20.54 8.68
CA SER A 190 -1.58 -21.66 9.46
C SER A 190 -0.39 -21.32 10.37
N LYS A 191 0.36 -20.25 10.08
CA LYS A 191 1.49 -19.77 10.90
C LYS A 191 1.12 -18.64 11.86
N LEU A 192 -0.10 -18.12 11.83
CA LEU A 192 -0.54 -17.00 12.66
C LEU A 192 -0.70 -17.48 14.10
N LYS A 193 0.11 -16.94 15.01
CA LYS A 193 0.15 -17.34 16.42
C LYS A 193 -0.54 -16.33 17.35
N GLN A 194 -0.60 -15.07 16.95
CA GLN A 194 -1.04 -14.00 17.84
C GLN A 194 -1.73 -12.87 17.08
N ILE A 195 -2.87 -12.45 17.63
CA ILE A 195 -3.54 -11.18 17.35
C ILE A 195 -3.66 -10.48 18.69
N GLY A 196 -3.10 -9.28 18.84
CA GLY A 196 -3.11 -8.57 20.13
C GLY A 196 -4.49 -8.00 20.51
N GLY A 197 -5.40 -7.88 19.54
CA GLY A 197 -6.76 -7.39 19.73
C GLY A 197 -7.80 -8.28 19.07
N MET A 198 -8.80 -7.65 18.45
CA MET A 198 -9.97 -8.33 17.91
C MET A 198 -9.66 -9.04 16.58
N LEU A 199 -10.23 -10.23 16.40
CA LEU A 199 -10.35 -10.91 15.12
C LEU A 199 -11.79 -10.78 14.60
N GLY A 200 -11.97 -10.03 13.50
CA GLY A 200 -13.26 -9.88 12.82
C GLY A 200 -13.36 -10.78 11.59
N LEU A 201 -14.31 -11.71 11.59
CA LEU A 201 -14.52 -12.67 10.50
C LEU A 201 -15.95 -12.62 9.90
N VAL A 202 -16.81 -11.73 10.41
CA VAL A 202 -18.23 -11.71 10.06
C VAL A 202 -18.45 -11.49 8.55
N ASN A 203 -19.57 -11.99 8.01
CA ASN A 203 -19.91 -11.87 6.59
C ASN A 203 -18.83 -12.47 5.67
N ASN A 204 -18.43 -13.70 5.96
CA ASN A 204 -17.65 -14.58 5.08
C ASN A 204 -18.43 -15.88 4.83
N GLN A 205 -17.91 -16.74 3.97
CA GLN A 205 -18.49 -18.05 3.62
C GLN A 205 -17.70 -19.20 4.27
N LEU A 206 -17.15 -18.97 5.48
CA LEU A 206 -16.29 -19.93 6.16
C LEU A 206 -17.07 -21.22 6.45
N THR A 207 -16.52 -22.34 5.97
CA THR A 207 -17.04 -23.66 6.30
C THR A 207 -16.18 -24.29 7.38
N SER A 208 -16.78 -25.13 8.23
CA SER A 208 -15.99 -26.03 9.07
C SER A 208 -15.18 -26.94 8.16
N GLN A 209 -13.85 -26.95 8.29
CA GLN A 209 -13.07 -28.01 7.68
C GLN A 209 -13.40 -29.33 8.40
N PRO A 210 -13.52 -30.46 7.67
CA PRO A 210 -13.64 -31.77 8.30
C PRO A 210 -12.42 -32.11 9.15
#